data_AF-A0A959DXR4-F1
#
_entry.id   AF-A0A959DXR4-F1
#
_cell.length_a   1.000
_cell.length_b   1.000
_cell.length_c   1.000
_cell.angle_alpha   90.00
_cell.angle_beta   90.00
_cell.angle_gamma   90.00
#
_symmetry.space_group_name_H-M   'P 1'
#
loop_
_entity.id
_entity.type
_entity.pdbx_description
1 polymer ?
#
loop_
_entity_poly.entity_id
_entity_poly.type
_entity_poly.pdbx_seq_one_letter_code
_entity_poly.pdbx_strand_id
1 'polypeptide(L)'
;QEAESPYARTKQMGEQIILDFSKVHPASNSIVLRYFNPAGAHESALIGEAPSNPATNLVPVITETAIGKRPEMVVFGDDYPTRDGSCVRDFIHVMDLANAHTKALQYLLESRQSSNYEVFNLGTGQGVTVLEAIHAFESATGQKLNYRIGPRRPGDVIAVYANKDRSEKRLGWRPSRTIGQIMETAWKWEKKR
;
A
#
# COMPACT_ATOMS: atom_id res chain seq x y z
N GLN A 1 16.38 -6.16 12.13
CA GLN A 1 16.09 -7.53 11.70
C GLN A 1 16.32 -7.62 10.20
N GLU A 2 16.80 -8.77 9.73
CA GLU A 2 16.91 -9.05 8.31
C GLU A 2 15.53 -9.25 7.68
N ALA A 3 15.33 -8.77 6.47
CA ALA A 3 14.07 -8.94 5.76
C ALA A 3 13.82 -10.41 5.35
N GLU A 4 12.59 -10.89 5.49
CA GLU A 4 12.21 -12.31 5.32
C GLU A 4 12.00 -12.74 3.86
N SER A 5 12.22 -11.86 2.88
CA SER A 5 12.14 -12.20 1.46
C SER A 5 13.28 -11.58 0.65
N PRO A 6 13.71 -12.20 -0.46
CA PRO A 6 14.71 -11.62 -1.35
C PRO A 6 14.33 -10.21 -1.82
N TYR A 7 13.05 -10.01 -2.19
CA TYR A 7 12.52 -8.70 -2.58
C TYR A 7 12.73 -7.65 -1.48
N ALA A 8 12.26 -7.93 -0.26
CA ALA A 8 12.38 -6.99 0.85
C ALA A 8 13.85 -6.76 1.25
N ARG A 9 14.70 -7.78 1.12
CA ARG A 9 16.14 -7.65 1.36
C ARG A 9 16.80 -6.70 0.37
N THR A 10 16.39 -6.70 -0.91
CA THR A 10 16.90 -5.71 -1.88
C THR A 10 16.58 -4.27 -1.46
N LYS A 11 15.40 -4.04 -0.88
CA LYS A 11 14.98 -2.71 -0.37
C LYS A 11 15.78 -2.31 0.86
N GLN A 12 15.97 -3.23 1.81
CA GLN A 12 16.80 -3.01 2.99
C GLN A 12 18.25 -2.66 2.62
N MET A 13 18.85 -3.39 1.67
CA MET A 13 20.19 -3.10 1.16
C MET A 13 20.23 -1.74 0.44
N GLY A 14 19.22 -1.42 -0.37
CA GLY A 14 19.12 -0.12 -1.03
C GLY A 14 19.09 1.05 -0.05
N GLU A 15 18.36 0.94 1.05
CA GLU A 15 18.35 1.96 2.09
C GLU A 15 19.73 2.15 2.75
N GLN A 16 20.45 1.06 2.97
CA GLN A 16 21.81 1.08 3.52
C GLN A 16 22.79 1.77 2.56
N ILE A 17 22.71 1.45 1.27
CA ILE A 17 23.51 2.08 0.22
C ILE A 17 23.27 3.60 0.20
N ILE A 18 22.01 4.04 0.24
CA ILE A 18 21.65 5.47 0.27
C ILE A 18 22.18 6.14 1.54
N LEU A 19 22.06 5.48 2.70
CA LEU A 19 22.59 5.99 3.96
C LEU A 19 24.11 6.18 3.90
N ASP A 20 24.84 5.19 3.40
CA ASP A 20 26.29 5.24 3.30
C ASP A 20 26.77 6.28 2.29
N PHE A 21 26.05 6.43 1.16
CA PHE A 21 26.25 7.54 0.22
C PHE A 21 26.06 8.91 0.89
N SER A 22 24.96 9.11 1.63
CA SER A 22 24.69 10.37 2.34
C SER A 22 25.76 10.70 3.39
N LYS A 23 26.39 9.71 4.04
CA LYS A 23 27.46 9.97 5.02
C LYS A 23 28.70 10.59 4.38
N VAL A 24 29.06 10.17 3.17
CA VAL A 24 30.27 10.66 2.47
C VAL A 24 29.98 11.86 1.55
N HIS A 25 28.71 12.14 1.26
CA HIS A 25 28.26 13.30 0.48
C HIS A 25 27.31 14.21 1.29
N PRO A 26 27.82 15.03 2.24
CA PRO A 26 26.99 15.84 3.14
C PRO A 26 26.12 16.88 2.44
N ALA A 27 26.49 17.32 1.23
CA ALA A 27 25.70 18.26 0.43
C ALA A 27 24.51 17.60 -0.30
N SER A 28 24.45 16.27 -0.35
CA SER A 28 23.38 15.53 -1.03
C SER A 28 22.30 15.10 -0.04
N ASN A 29 21.06 15.54 -0.27
CA ASN A 29 19.91 15.16 0.55
C ASN A 29 19.18 13.97 -0.05
N SER A 30 18.85 12.97 0.78
CA SER A 30 18.11 11.78 0.40
C SER A 30 16.89 11.58 1.29
N ILE A 31 15.76 11.24 0.66
CA ILE A 31 14.56 10.80 1.36
C ILE A 31 14.21 9.39 0.94
N VAL A 32 14.07 8.51 1.93
CA VAL A 32 13.53 7.16 1.75
C VAL A 32 12.06 7.17 2.15
N LEU A 33 11.21 6.81 1.21
CA LEU A 33 9.77 6.69 1.42
C LEU A 33 9.40 5.21 1.47
N ARG A 34 8.96 4.72 2.64
CA ARG A 34 8.57 3.32 2.85
C ARG A 34 7.07 3.15 2.69
N TYR A 35 6.64 2.49 1.62
CA TYR A 35 5.22 2.31 1.31
C TYR A 35 4.65 1.11 2.06
N PHE A 36 3.37 1.19 2.40
CA PHE A 36 2.61 0.06 2.92
C PHE A 36 1.94 -0.68 1.76
N ASN A 37 0.61 -0.65 1.64
CA ASN A 37 -0.10 -1.34 0.57
C ASN A 37 -0.80 -0.31 -0.35
N PRO A 38 -0.10 0.23 -1.37
CA PRO A 38 -0.72 1.09 -2.38
C PRO A 38 -1.82 0.35 -3.12
N ALA A 39 -2.95 1.02 -3.33
CA ALA A 39 -4.07 0.50 -4.10
C ALA A 39 -4.92 1.64 -4.69
N GLY A 40 -5.93 1.29 -5.50
CA GLY A 40 -6.76 2.25 -6.19
C GLY A 40 -6.19 2.63 -7.56
N ALA A 41 -6.83 3.62 -8.18
CA ALA A 41 -6.42 4.15 -9.47
C ALA A 41 -6.63 5.67 -9.52
N HIS A 42 -6.20 6.30 -10.60
CA HIS A 42 -6.54 7.71 -10.82
C HIS A 42 -8.05 7.87 -11.04
N GLU A 43 -8.66 8.94 -10.54
CA GLU A 43 -10.11 9.14 -10.53
C GLU A 43 -10.75 9.18 -11.93
N SER A 44 -9.97 9.58 -12.95
CA SER A 44 -10.39 9.52 -14.36
C SER A 44 -10.58 8.09 -14.89
N ALA A 45 -10.01 7.10 -14.19
CA ALA A 45 -9.88 5.72 -14.63
C ALA A 45 -9.19 5.57 -16.01
N LEU A 46 -8.29 6.50 -16.35
CA LEU A 46 -7.44 6.38 -17.54
C LEU A 46 -6.10 5.69 -17.24
N ILE A 47 -5.69 5.69 -15.97
CA ILE A 47 -4.47 5.05 -15.50
C ILE A 47 -4.74 4.35 -14.16
N GLY A 48 -4.13 3.18 -13.98
CA GLY A 48 -4.23 2.35 -12.79
C GLY A 48 -3.27 1.15 -12.88
N GLU A 49 -3.35 0.22 -11.93
CA GLU A 49 -2.49 -0.96 -11.92
C GLU A 49 -2.83 -1.90 -13.09
N ALA A 50 -1.82 -2.19 -13.93
CA ALA A 50 -1.91 -3.09 -15.09
C ALA A 50 -0.75 -4.08 -15.09
N PRO A 51 -0.75 -5.08 -14.17
CA PRO A 51 0.36 -6.00 -14.07
C PRO A 51 0.39 -6.92 -15.29
N SER A 52 1.58 -7.13 -15.87
CA SER A 52 1.78 -8.08 -16.98
C SER A 52 1.73 -9.54 -16.51
N ASN A 53 1.94 -9.77 -15.21
CA ASN A 53 1.83 -11.08 -14.57
C ASN A 53 0.50 -11.17 -13.80
N PRO A 54 0.01 -12.39 -13.52
CA PRO A 54 -1.17 -12.56 -12.68
C PRO A 54 -1.03 -11.78 -11.38
N ALA A 55 -2.02 -10.94 -11.08
CA ALA A 55 -1.96 -10.11 -9.90
C ALA A 55 -1.92 -10.96 -8.62
N THR A 56 -1.04 -10.60 -7.70
CA THR A 56 -0.89 -11.24 -6.37
C THR A 56 -1.32 -10.33 -5.23
N ASN A 57 -1.48 -9.03 -5.49
CA ASN A 57 -1.95 -8.03 -4.55
C ASN A 57 -3.46 -8.15 -4.34
N LEU A 58 -3.92 -7.87 -3.12
CA LEU A 58 -5.32 -8.08 -2.73
C LEU A 58 -6.32 -7.33 -3.61
N VAL A 59 -6.12 -6.02 -3.81
CA VAL A 59 -7.11 -5.17 -4.51
C VAL A 59 -7.28 -5.57 -5.99
N PRO A 60 -6.21 -5.78 -6.77
CA PRO A 60 -6.34 -6.36 -8.12
C PRO A 60 -7.00 -7.74 -8.14
N VAL A 61 -6.71 -8.61 -7.16
CA VAL A 61 -7.36 -9.93 -7.08
C VAL A 61 -8.86 -9.79 -6.83
N ILE A 62 -9.28 -8.83 -5.99
CA ILE A 62 -10.69 -8.51 -5.77
C ILE A 62 -11.33 -8.04 -7.08
N THR A 63 -10.75 -7.04 -7.76
CA THR A 63 -11.34 -6.49 -8.98
C THR A 63 -11.36 -7.49 -10.14
N GLU A 64 -10.32 -8.30 -10.31
CA GLU A 64 -10.25 -9.35 -11.34
C GLU A 64 -11.26 -10.48 -11.09
N THR A 65 -11.50 -10.83 -9.82
CA THR A 65 -12.56 -11.79 -9.47
C THR A 65 -13.94 -11.20 -9.74
N ALA A 66 -14.18 -9.95 -9.35
CA ALA A 66 -15.47 -9.29 -9.55
C ALA A 66 -15.83 -9.08 -11.03
N ILE A 67 -14.84 -8.82 -11.91
CA ILE A 67 -15.07 -8.71 -13.37
C ILE A 67 -15.11 -10.07 -14.07
N GLY A 68 -14.89 -11.18 -13.34
CA GLY A 68 -14.92 -12.54 -13.88
C GLY A 68 -13.65 -13.00 -14.59
N LYS A 69 -12.53 -12.24 -14.50
CA LYS A 69 -11.20 -12.70 -14.95
C LYS A 69 -10.67 -13.84 -14.08
N ARG A 70 -11.17 -13.95 -12.85
CA ARG A 70 -10.93 -15.09 -11.94
C ARG A 70 -12.26 -15.70 -11.54
N PRO A 71 -12.38 -17.05 -11.52
CA PRO A 71 -13.63 -17.70 -11.13
C PRO A 71 -13.95 -17.50 -9.65
N GLU A 72 -12.93 -17.50 -8.79
CA GLU A 72 -13.05 -17.39 -7.33
C GLU A 72 -11.75 -16.83 -6.73
N MET A 73 -11.87 -16.09 -5.63
CA MET A 73 -10.75 -15.67 -4.78
C MET A 73 -10.64 -16.55 -3.53
N VAL A 74 -9.41 -16.80 -3.05
CA VAL A 74 -9.17 -17.47 -1.75
C VAL A 74 -8.71 -16.45 -0.72
N VAL A 75 -9.41 -16.39 0.42
CA VAL A 75 -8.96 -15.70 1.63
C VAL A 75 -8.16 -16.68 2.47
N PHE A 76 -6.88 -16.40 2.70
CA PHE A 76 -5.98 -17.31 3.41
C PHE A 76 -6.08 -17.14 4.92
N GLY A 77 -6.86 -17.99 5.58
CA GLY A 77 -7.07 -18.00 7.03
C GLY A 77 -8.15 -17.02 7.52
N ASP A 78 -8.94 -17.49 8.47
CA ASP A 78 -10.02 -16.79 9.19
C ASP A 78 -9.92 -17.01 10.71
N ASP A 79 -8.76 -17.44 11.20
CA ASP A 79 -8.50 -17.84 12.58
C ASP A 79 -7.27 -17.14 13.19
N TYR A 80 -6.76 -16.08 12.54
CA TYR A 80 -5.73 -15.23 13.11
C TYR A 80 -6.28 -14.45 14.33
N PRO A 81 -5.43 -14.04 15.28
CA PRO A 81 -5.83 -13.22 16.43
C PRO A 81 -6.09 -11.75 16.00
N THR A 82 -7.02 -11.55 15.07
CA THR A 82 -7.48 -10.26 14.53
C THR A 82 -8.99 -10.17 14.66
N ARG A 83 -9.57 -8.99 14.40
CA ARG A 83 -10.99 -8.71 14.67
C ARG A 83 -12.00 -9.57 13.92
N ASP A 84 -11.63 -10.11 12.76
CA ASP A 84 -12.47 -11.02 11.96
C ASP A 84 -11.73 -12.29 11.53
N GLY A 85 -10.60 -12.57 12.17
CA GLY A 85 -9.79 -13.75 11.89
C GLY A 85 -8.93 -13.66 10.63
N SER A 86 -9.07 -12.64 9.79
CA SER A 86 -8.25 -12.46 8.59
C SER A 86 -7.09 -11.46 8.80
N CYS A 87 -6.05 -11.54 7.96
CA CYS A 87 -4.87 -10.68 8.06
C CYS A 87 -5.20 -9.17 7.93
N VAL A 88 -4.45 -8.32 8.64
CA VAL A 88 -4.63 -6.86 8.64
C VAL A 88 -3.53 -6.17 7.84
N ARG A 89 -3.90 -5.26 6.94
CA ARG A 89 -2.98 -4.46 6.10
C ARG A 89 -3.37 -2.99 6.11
N ASP A 90 -2.41 -2.11 5.86
CA ASP A 90 -2.65 -0.66 5.71
C ASP A 90 -2.71 -0.29 4.23
N PHE A 91 -3.93 -0.15 3.72
CA PHE A 91 -4.17 0.25 2.33
C PHE A 91 -4.14 1.76 2.20
N ILE A 92 -3.31 2.24 1.27
CA ILE A 92 -3.20 3.65 0.95
C ILE A 92 -3.56 3.90 -0.51
N HIS A 93 -4.34 4.94 -0.77
CA HIS A 93 -4.68 5.27 -2.15
C HIS A 93 -3.46 5.75 -2.93
N VAL A 94 -3.29 5.26 -4.17
CA VAL A 94 -2.12 5.56 -5.01
C VAL A 94 -1.94 7.06 -5.26
N MET A 95 -3.04 7.82 -5.36
CA MET A 95 -2.98 9.28 -5.49
C MET A 95 -2.54 10.01 -4.20
N ASP A 96 -2.85 9.46 -3.01
CA ASP A 96 -2.28 9.98 -1.75
C ASP A 96 -0.78 9.70 -1.69
N LEU A 97 -0.37 8.52 -2.15
CA LEU A 97 1.03 8.15 -2.26
C LEU A 97 1.79 9.04 -3.25
N ALA A 98 1.21 9.32 -4.42
CA ALA A 98 1.78 10.25 -5.40
C ALA A 98 1.93 11.65 -4.80
N ASN A 99 0.93 12.14 -4.05
CA ASN A 99 1.02 13.42 -3.35
C ASN A 99 2.17 13.47 -2.34
N ALA A 100 2.45 12.38 -1.62
CA ALA A 100 3.58 12.31 -0.69
C ALA A 100 4.93 12.55 -1.38
N HIS A 101 5.09 12.12 -2.64
CA HIS A 101 6.32 12.37 -3.39
C HIS A 101 6.52 13.86 -3.68
N THR A 102 5.45 14.54 -4.11
CA THR A 102 5.48 16.00 -4.31
C THR A 102 5.79 16.74 -3.00
N LYS A 103 5.20 16.28 -1.87
CA LYS A 103 5.47 16.85 -0.54
C LYS A 103 6.90 16.61 -0.08
N ALA A 104 7.46 15.42 -0.32
CA ALA A 104 8.85 15.12 -0.02
C ALA A 104 9.82 15.98 -0.85
N LEU A 105 9.51 16.20 -2.13
CA LEU A 105 10.32 17.09 -2.97
C LEU A 105 10.25 18.55 -2.49
N GLN A 106 9.04 19.07 -2.21
CA GLN A 106 8.87 20.42 -1.64
C GLN A 106 9.64 20.58 -0.33
N TYR A 107 9.57 19.59 0.57
CA TYR A 107 10.30 19.58 1.83
C TYR A 107 11.81 19.75 1.65
N LEU A 108 12.41 19.09 0.65
CA LEU A 108 13.83 19.23 0.31
C LEU A 108 14.15 20.58 -0.34
N LEU A 109 13.32 21.05 -1.27
CA LEU A 109 13.52 22.33 -1.95
C LEU A 109 13.42 23.51 -0.98
N GLU A 110 12.56 23.40 0.03
CA GLU A 110 12.41 24.37 1.12
C GLU A 110 13.50 24.24 2.20
N SER A 111 14.45 23.30 2.04
CA SER A 111 15.53 23.05 3.00
C SER A 111 15.05 22.78 4.44
N ARG A 112 13.90 22.11 4.60
CA ARG A 112 13.32 21.83 5.93
C ARG A 112 13.87 20.58 6.60
N GLN A 113 14.68 19.80 5.87
CA GLN A 113 15.30 18.59 6.38
C GLN A 113 16.21 18.87 7.56
N SER A 114 16.11 18.01 8.58
CA SER A 114 16.97 18.08 9.77
C SER A 114 18.25 17.24 9.63
N SER A 115 18.31 16.40 8.60
CA SER A 115 19.44 15.57 8.23
C SER A 115 19.45 15.42 6.71
N ASN A 116 20.61 15.12 6.14
CA ASN A 116 20.75 14.82 4.72
C ASN A 116 20.31 13.38 4.35
N TYR A 117 19.84 12.61 5.33
CA TYR A 117 19.17 11.32 5.14
C TYR A 117 17.95 11.23 6.07
N GLU A 118 16.74 11.17 5.51
CA GLU A 118 15.52 10.99 6.28
C GLU A 118 14.63 9.88 5.73
N VAL A 119 13.89 9.23 6.63
CA VAL A 119 13.04 8.09 6.31
C VAL A 119 11.62 8.38 6.77
N PHE A 120 10.64 8.17 5.89
CA PHE A 120 9.21 8.39 6.16
C PHE A 120 8.38 7.17 5.79
N ASN A 121 7.46 6.80 6.68
CA ASN A 121 6.46 5.77 6.40
C ASN A 121 5.27 6.41 5.69
N LEU A 122 4.85 5.82 4.57
CA LEU A 122 3.70 6.25 3.80
C LEU A 122 2.60 5.18 3.88
N GLY A 123 1.72 5.38 4.84
CA GLY A 123 0.52 4.59 5.08
C GLY A 123 -0.54 5.45 5.76
N THR A 124 -1.75 4.91 5.89
CA THR A 124 -2.86 5.59 6.58
C THR A 124 -2.75 5.48 8.10
N GLY A 125 -2.02 4.47 8.58
CA GLY A 125 -1.97 4.06 9.98
C GLY A 125 -3.26 3.39 10.46
N GLN A 126 -4.20 3.13 9.55
CA GLN A 126 -5.41 2.38 9.80
C GLN A 126 -5.27 1.01 9.15
N GLY A 127 -5.19 -0.03 9.97
CA GLY A 127 -5.22 -1.40 9.48
C GLY A 127 -6.64 -1.79 9.06
N VAL A 128 -6.77 -2.44 7.91
CA VAL A 128 -8.00 -3.03 7.35
C VAL A 128 -7.79 -4.54 7.20
N THR A 129 -8.74 -5.35 7.62
CA THR A 129 -8.68 -6.80 7.43
C THR A 129 -8.96 -7.18 5.98
N VAL A 130 -8.63 -8.41 5.58
CA VAL A 130 -8.95 -8.90 4.23
C VAL A 130 -10.46 -8.91 4.01
N LEU A 131 -11.25 -9.37 4.99
CA LEU A 131 -12.71 -9.41 4.86
C LEU A 131 -13.34 -8.00 4.88
N GLU A 132 -12.84 -7.06 5.67
CA GLU A 132 -13.27 -5.66 5.59
C GLU A 132 -12.97 -5.04 4.22
N ALA A 133 -11.82 -5.35 3.63
CA ALA A 133 -11.48 -4.87 2.28
C ALA A 133 -12.47 -5.41 1.24
N ILE A 134 -12.88 -6.68 1.35
CA ILE A 134 -13.91 -7.29 0.51
C ILE A 134 -15.26 -6.58 0.72
N HIS A 135 -15.71 -6.42 1.97
CA HIS A 135 -16.97 -5.74 2.27
C HIS A 135 -16.98 -4.26 1.81
N ALA A 136 -15.85 -3.57 1.94
CA ALA A 136 -15.68 -2.21 1.41
C ALA A 136 -15.83 -2.18 -0.11
N PHE A 137 -15.28 -3.17 -0.82
CA PHE A 137 -15.46 -3.31 -2.26
C PHE A 137 -16.93 -3.56 -2.63
N GLU A 138 -17.59 -4.52 -1.99
CA GLU A 138 -18.99 -4.82 -2.28
C GLU A 138 -19.89 -3.61 -2.01
N SER A 139 -19.65 -2.90 -0.90
CA SER A 139 -20.43 -1.72 -0.53
C SER A 139 -20.19 -0.53 -1.47
N ALA A 140 -18.95 -0.30 -1.90
CA ALA A 140 -18.60 0.81 -2.78
C ALA A 140 -19.03 0.59 -4.24
N THR A 141 -19.20 -0.67 -4.67
CA THR A 141 -19.42 -1.00 -6.09
C THR A 141 -20.77 -1.66 -6.37
N GLY A 142 -21.45 -2.16 -5.34
CA GLY A 142 -22.64 -3.00 -5.46
C GLY A 142 -22.38 -4.38 -6.06
N GLN A 143 -21.12 -4.76 -6.30
CA GLN A 143 -20.76 -6.07 -6.86
C GLN A 143 -20.52 -7.07 -5.74
N LYS A 144 -21.08 -8.28 -5.89
CA LYS A 144 -20.77 -9.39 -4.99
C LYS A 144 -19.49 -10.08 -5.40
N LEU A 145 -18.62 -10.37 -4.43
CA LEU A 145 -17.35 -11.03 -4.68
C LEU A 145 -17.47 -12.53 -4.44
N ASN A 146 -17.10 -13.35 -5.43
CA ASN A 146 -17.03 -14.80 -5.24
C ASN A 146 -15.71 -15.17 -4.56
N TYR A 147 -15.75 -15.48 -3.26
CA TYR A 147 -14.57 -15.93 -2.52
C TYR A 147 -14.89 -17.07 -1.56
N ARG A 148 -13.86 -17.84 -1.21
CA ARG A 148 -13.90 -18.83 -0.13
C ARG A 148 -12.76 -18.63 0.86
N ILE A 149 -12.95 -19.13 2.07
CA ILE A 149 -11.88 -19.24 3.05
C ILE A 149 -11.03 -20.47 2.74
N GLY A 150 -9.71 -20.31 2.77
CA GLY A 150 -8.72 -21.37 2.63
C GLY A 150 -7.76 -21.43 3.83
N PRO A 151 -6.81 -22.38 3.83
CA PRO A 151 -5.82 -22.47 4.89
C PRO A 151 -4.94 -21.21 4.93
N ARG A 152 -4.31 -20.97 6.09
CA ARG A 152 -3.29 -19.93 6.24
C ARG A 152 -2.18 -20.09 5.20
N ARG A 153 -1.70 -18.98 4.66
CA ARG A 153 -0.53 -18.99 3.77
C ARG A 153 0.75 -18.88 4.61
N PRO A 154 1.73 -19.78 4.43
CA PRO A 154 3.01 -19.68 5.13
C PRO A 154 3.68 -18.31 4.90
N GLY A 155 4.17 -17.69 5.98
CA GLY A 155 4.83 -16.39 5.93
C GLY A 155 3.90 -15.17 5.94
N ASP A 156 2.58 -15.34 6.07
CA ASP A 156 1.69 -14.20 6.23
C ASP A 156 1.95 -13.46 7.54
N VAL A 157 2.24 -12.16 7.42
CA VAL A 157 2.28 -11.25 8.57
C VAL A 157 0.85 -11.02 9.06
N ILE A 158 0.58 -11.23 10.35
CA ILE A 158 -0.77 -11.15 10.91
C ILE A 158 -1.35 -9.74 10.77
N ALA A 159 -0.60 -8.71 11.19
CA ALA A 159 -1.02 -7.33 11.11
C ALA A 159 0.18 -6.40 10.84
N VAL A 160 0.03 -5.51 9.86
CA VAL A 160 1.04 -4.50 9.53
C VAL A 160 0.37 -3.21 9.09
N TYR A 161 0.74 -2.10 9.73
CA TYR A 161 0.22 -0.77 9.44
C TYR A 161 1.19 0.33 9.91
N ALA A 162 1.11 1.51 9.29
CA ALA A 162 2.09 2.56 9.48
C ALA A 162 1.89 3.33 10.78
N ASN A 163 2.98 3.74 11.43
CA ASN A 163 2.95 5.00 12.15
C ASN A 163 3.30 6.12 11.15
N LYS A 164 2.34 7.00 10.88
CA LYS A 164 2.46 8.12 9.91
C LYS A 164 2.82 9.46 10.54
N ASP A 165 2.98 9.55 11.86
CA ASP A 165 3.16 10.81 12.60
C ASP A 165 4.31 11.65 12.06
N ARG A 166 5.42 11.01 11.70
CA ARG A 166 6.59 11.70 11.16
C ARG A 166 6.25 12.35 9.82
N SER A 167 5.57 11.63 8.93
CA SER A 167 5.17 12.12 7.60
C SER A 167 4.15 13.26 7.73
N GLU A 168 3.18 13.15 8.65
CA GLU A 168 2.22 14.22 8.92
C GLU A 168 2.90 15.48 9.44
N LYS A 169 3.76 15.36 10.47
CA LYS A 169 4.40 16.49 11.14
C LYS A 169 5.47 17.16 10.27
N ARG A 170 6.29 16.37 9.58
CA ARG A 170 7.46 16.90 8.85
C ARG A 170 7.16 17.20 7.39
N LEU A 171 6.37 16.38 6.70
CA LEU A 171 6.04 16.62 5.28
C LEU A 171 4.75 17.43 5.11
N GLY A 172 3.93 17.56 6.15
CA GLY A 172 2.58 18.13 6.02
C GLY A 172 1.69 17.25 5.14
N TRP A 173 1.96 15.95 5.09
CA TRP A 173 1.26 14.98 4.27
C TRP A 173 0.30 14.15 5.12
N ARG A 174 -0.98 14.11 4.72
CA ARG A 174 -2.00 13.27 5.34
C ARG A 174 -2.77 12.56 4.24
N PRO A 175 -2.79 11.21 4.19
CA PRO A 175 -3.67 10.51 3.27
C PRO A 175 -5.12 10.79 3.65
N SER A 176 -5.96 11.05 2.64
CA SER A 176 -7.34 11.50 2.84
C SER A 176 -8.37 10.52 2.31
N ARG A 177 -7.97 9.57 1.47
CA ARG A 177 -8.90 8.65 0.81
C ARG A 177 -9.16 7.41 1.66
N THR A 178 -10.42 7.01 1.74
CA THR A 178 -10.88 5.84 2.49
C THR A 178 -10.70 4.54 1.70
N ILE A 179 -10.82 3.39 2.38
CA ILE A 179 -10.82 2.09 1.70
C ILE A 179 -11.94 1.98 0.65
N GLY A 180 -13.11 2.56 0.91
CA GLY A 180 -14.21 2.58 -0.07
C GLY A 180 -13.83 3.32 -1.34
N GLN A 181 -13.18 4.48 -1.21
CA GLN A 181 -12.69 5.26 -2.37
C GLN A 181 -11.57 4.53 -3.13
N ILE A 182 -10.68 3.82 -2.41
CA ILE A 182 -9.68 2.94 -3.01
C ILE A 182 -10.34 1.86 -3.88
N MET A 183 -11.36 1.19 -3.35
CA MET A 183 -12.08 0.14 -4.09
C MET A 183 -12.85 0.72 -5.28
N GLU A 184 -13.47 1.89 -5.11
CA GLU A 184 -14.23 2.55 -6.16
C GLU A 184 -13.33 2.93 -7.36
N THR A 185 -12.18 3.56 -7.12
CA THR A 185 -11.26 3.96 -8.20
C THR A 185 -10.63 2.73 -8.88
N ALA A 186 -10.22 1.73 -8.10
CA ALA A 186 -9.74 0.46 -8.64
C ALA A 186 -10.79 -0.22 -9.54
N TRP A 187 -12.05 -0.25 -9.11
CA TRP A 187 -13.13 -0.85 -9.89
C TRP A 187 -13.44 -0.08 -11.17
N LYS A 188 -13.50 1.26 -11.09
CA LYS A 188 -13.71 2.10 -12.28
C LYS A 188 -12.60 1.87 -13.32
N TRP A 189 -11.37 1.70 -12.87
CA TRP A 189 -10.24 1.34 -13.72
C TRP A 189 -10.37 -0.05 -14.32
N GLU A 190 -10.64 -1.09 -13.51
CA GLU A 190 -10.74 -2.47 -14.01
C GLU A 190 -11.83 -2.63 -15.07
N LYS A 191 -12.96 -1.92 -14.93
CA LYS A 191 -14.04 -1.93 -15.94
C LYS A 191 -13.64 -1.33 -17.28
N LYS A 192 -12.61 -0.49 -17.33
CA LYS A 192 -12.12 0.15 -18.56
C LYS A 192 -10.90 -0.55 -19.17
N ARG A 193 -10.25 -1.45 -18.42
CA ARG A 193 -8.96 -2.07 -18.75
C ARG A 193 -9.10 -3.40 -19.49
#